data_AF-A0A1R1BSW6-F1
#
_entry.id   AF-A0A1R1BSW6-F1
#
_cell.length_a   1.000
_cell.length_b   1.000
_cell.length_c   1.000
_cell.angle_alpha   90.00
_cell.angle_beta   90.00
_cell.angle_gamma   90.00
#
_symmetry.space_group_name_H-M   'P 1'
#
loop_
_entity.id
_entity.type
_entity.pdbx_description
1 polymer ?
#
loop_
_entity_poly.entity_id
_entity_poly.type
_entity_poly.pdbx_seq_one_letter_code
_entity_poly.pdbx_strand_id
1 'polypeptide(L)' 'MSDHDMFEAERIAIERMVAQGYRIYAVREHLEGAHVIWGHPDLPEEKQEQYVGTASGRKWFSHILIRQLQEQRGA' A
#
# COMPACT_ATOMS: atom_id res chain seq x y z
N MET A 1 -1.87 -21.78 4.49
CA MET A 1 -2.64 -20.79 3.72
C MET A 1 -2.19 -20.89 2.29
N SER A 2 -3.12 -20.86 1.33
CA SER A 2 -2.78 -20.78 -0.09
C SER A 2 -2.14 -19.42 -0.40
N ASP A 3 -1.33 -19.33 -1.46
CA ASP A 3 -0.84 -18.05 -2.00
C ASP A 3 -1.98 -17.06 -2.26
N HIS A 4 -3.15 -17.58 -2.66
CA HIS A 4 -4.36 -16.78 -2.84
C HIS A 4 -4.88 -16.19 -1.52
N ASP A 5 -4.90 -16.96 -0.44
CA ASP A 5 -5.38 -16.50 0.86
C ASP A 5 -4.45 -15.42 1.44
N MET A 6 -3.14 -15.59 1.26
CA MET A 6 -2.13 -14.60 1.67
C MET A 6 -2.32 -13.28 0.91
N PHE A 7 -2.51 -13.37 -0.41
CA PHE A 7 -2.81 -12.20 -1.22
C PHE A 7 -4.12 -11.53 -0.79
N GLU A 8 -5.17 -12.29 -0.54
CA GLU A 8 -6.47 -11.73 -0.16
C GLU A 8 -6.40 -11.01 1.19
N ALA A 9 -5.67 -11.56 2.16
CA ALA A 9 -5.39 -10.89 3.42
C ALA A 9 -4.61 -9.58 3.24
N GLU A 10 -3.57 -9.58 2.39
CA GLU A 10 -2.81 -8.38 2.05
C GLU A 10 -3.69 -7.33 1.35
N ARG A 11 -4.51 -7.75 0.39
CA ARG A 11 -5.44 -6.89 -0.35
C ARG A 11 -6.41 -6.19 0.60
N ILE A 12 -7.05 -6.94 1.50
CA ILE A 12 -7.97 -6.39 2.50
C ILE A 12 -7.26 -5.37 3.40
N ALA A 13 -6.03 -5.66 3.84
CA ALA A 13 -5.28 -4.75 4.69
C ALA A 13 -4.88 -3.46 3.94
N ILE A 14 -4.45 -3.57 2.68
CA ILE A 14 -4.15 -2.41 1.82
C ILE A 14 -5.40 -1.55 1.61
N GLU A 15 -6.53 -2.16 1.22
CA GLU A 15 -7.79 -1.45 0.99
C GLU A 15 -8.30 -0.75 2.25
N ARG A 16 -8.08 -1.34 3.42
CA ARG A 16 -8.43 -0.71 4.70
C ARG A 16 -7.67 0.61 4.92
N MET A 17 -6.38 0.65 4.62
CA MET A 17 -5.59 1.88 4.73
C MET A 17 -6.13 2.97 3.81
N VAL A 18 -6.40 2.62 2.55
CA VAL A 18 -6.96 3.55 1.56
C VAL A 18 -8.34 4.07 2.01
N ALA A 19 -9.22 3.18 2.47
CA ALA A 19 -10.55 3.54 2.96
C ALA A 19 -10.52 4.47 4.19
N GLN A 20 -9.46 4.39 4.99
CA GLN A 20 -9.21 5.28 6.13
C GLN A 20 -8.59 6.62 5.73
N GLY A 21 -8.38 6.89 4.43
CA GLY A 21 -7.82 8.15 3.94
C GLY A 21 -6.28 8.19 3.90
N TYR A 22 -5.62 7.09 4.24
CA TYR A 22 -4.16 7.01 4.15
C TYR A 22 -3.72 6.95 2.69
N ARG A 23 -2.57 7.58 2.44
CA ARG A 23 -1.88 7.59 1.15
C ARG A 23 -0.54 6.90 1.28
N ILE A 24 -0.06 6.33 0.18
CA ILE A 24 1.28 5.76 0.14
C ILE A 24 2.27 6.93 0.23
N TYR A 25 3.07 6.93 1.30
CA TYR A 25 4.08 7.94 1.58
C TYR A 25 5.46 7.51 1.04
N ALA A 26 5.83 6.25 1.28
CA ALA A 26 7.06 5.67 0.75
C ALA A 26 6.91 4.15 0.58
N VAL A 27 7.71 3.57 -0.30
CA VAL A 27 7.80 2.11 -0.49
C VAL A 27 9.26 1.71 -0.44
N ARG A 28 9.56 0.63 0.29
CA ARG A 28 10.88 0.00 0.36
C ARG A 28 10.75 -1.45 -0.11
N GLU A 29 11.22 -1.73 -1.31
CA GLU A 29 11.20 -3.07 -1.90
C GLU A 29 12.47 -3.86 -1.56
N HIS A 30 12.33 -5.19 -1.48
CA HIS A 30 13.42 -6.13 -1.29
C HIS A 30 13.02 -7.52 -1.82
N LEU A 31 13.96 -8.47 -1.79
CA LEU A 31 13.78 -9.79 -2.40
C LEU A 31 12.58 -10.58 -1.84
N GLU A 32 12.27 -10.39 -0.56
CA GLU A 32 11.21 -11.12 0.14
C GLU A 32 9.83 -10.45 0.04
N GLY A 33 9.76 -9.17 -0.36
CA GLY A 33 8.53 -8.41 -0.34
C GLY A 33 8.75 -6.90 -0.42
N ALA A 34 7.84 -6.14 0.18
CA ALA A 34 7.96 -4.70 0.30
C ALA A 34 7.39 -4.22 1.62
N HIS A 35 7.98 -3.16 2.16
CA HIS A 35 7.40 -2.36 3.22
C HIS A 35 6.78 -1.10 2.62
N VAL A 36 5.48 -0.93 2.82
CA VAL A 36 4.71 0.25 2.41
C VAL A 36 4.53 1.13 3.64
N ILE A 37 5.01 2.37 3.56
CA ILE A 37 4.77 3.39 4.58
C ILE A 37 3.57 4.21 4.14
N TRP A 38 2.53 4.20 4.96
CA TRP A 38 1.30 4.96 4.81
C TRP A 38 1.38 6.25 5.60
N GLY A 39 0.82 7.34 5.07
CA GLY A 39 0.65 8.60 5.79
C GLY A 39 -0.72 9.20 5.54
N HIS A 40 -1.31 9.79 6.58
CA HIS A 40 -2.58 10.50 6.44
C HIS A 40 -2.31 11.99 6.14
N PRO A 41 -2.97 12.59 5.13
CA PRO A 41 -2.77 14.01 4.79
C PRO A 41 -3.05 14.96 5.96
N ASP A 42 -4.06 14.66 6.77
CA ASP A 42 -4.46 15.49 7.91
C ASP A 42 -3.67 15.20 9.20
N LEU A 43 -2.90 14.10 9.23
CA LEU A 43 -2.10 13.66 10.39
C LEU A 43 -0.67 13.35 9.91
N PRO A 44 0.15 14.37 9.59
CA PRO A 44 1.43 14.19 8.91
C PRO A 44 2.47 13.41 9.73
N GLU A 45 2.36 13.44 11.05
CA GLU A 45 3.21 12.68 11.99
C GLU A 45 2.81 11.20 12.08
N GLU A 46 1.57 10.86 11.72
CA GLU A 46 1.10 9.48 11.77
C GLU A 46 1.59 8.71 10.53
N LYS A 47 2.45 7.73 10.79
CA LYS A 47 2.95 6.79 9.77
C LYS A 47 2.65 5.38 10.21
N GLN A 48 2.12 4.58 9.28
CA GLN A 48 1.92 3.15 9.48
C GLN A 48 2.75 2.37 8.48
N GLU A 49 3.56 1.43 8.95
CA GLU A 49 4.32 0.53 8.08
C GLU A 49 3.55 -0.78 7.91
N GLN A 50 3.38 -1.20 6.67
CA GLN A 50 2.74 -2.46 6.30
C GLN A 50 3.68 -3.30 5.46
N TYR A 51 3.90 -4.55 5.86
CA TYR A 51 4.62 -5.52 5.04
C TYR A 51 3.70 -6.18 4.01
N VAL A 52 4.19 -6.35 2.78
CA VAL A 52 3.51 -7.02 1.67
C VAL A 52 4.48 -8.03 1.04
N GLY A 53 4.22 -9.32 1.25
CA GLY A 53 5.08 -10.42 0.80
C GLY A 53 4.68 -10.97 -0.57
N THR A 54 3.39 -11.02 -0.90
CA THR A 54 2.98 -11.66 -2.17
C THR A 54 3.26 -10.77 -3.38
N ALA A 55 3.62 -11.40 -4.50
CA ALA A 55 3.79 -10.68 -5.77
C ALA A 55 2.49 -10.00 -6.23
N SER A 56 1.34 -10.61 -5.97
CA SER A 56 0.03 -10.04 -6.28
C SER A 56 -0.28 -8.82 -5.39
N GLY A 57 0.07 -8.87 -4.10
CA GLY A 57 -0.04 -7.73 -3.19
C GLY A 57 0.82 -6.56 -3.64
N ARG A 58 2.06 -6.83 -4.10
CA ARG A 58 2.94 -5.79 -4.66
C ARG A 58 2.36 -5.12 -5.90
N LYS A 59 1.77 -5.91 -6.81
CA LYS A 59 1.04 -5.35 -7.96
C LYS A 59 -0.14 -4.48 -7.52
N TRP A 60 -0.83 -4.89 -6.46
CA TRP A 60 -2.00 -4.19 -5.95
C TRP A 60 -1.68 -2.81 -5.39
N PHE A 61 -0.74 -2.70 -4.44
CA PHE A 61 -0.36 -1.37 -3.94
C PHE A 61 0.31 -0.52 -5.03
N SER A 62 1.02 -1.13 -5.98
CA SER A 62 1.63 -0.40 -7.10
C SER A 62 0.57 0.25 -7.98
N HIS A 63 -0.54 -0.44 -8.24
CA HIS A 63 -1.69 0.13 -8.96
C HIS A 63 -2.25 1.36 -8.22
N ILE A 64 -2.39 1.29 -6.89
CA ILE A 64 -2.84 2.40 -6.05
C ILE A 64 -1.84 3.57 -6.11
N LEU A 65 -0.54 3.30 -5.97
CA LEU A 65 0.52 4.31 -6.04
C LEU A 65 0.49 5.07 -7.38
N ILE A 66 0.34 4.35 -8.49
CA ILE A 66 0.26 4.96 -9.83
C ILE A 66 -0.96 5.89 -9.93
N ARG A 67 -2.12 5.47 -9.43
CA ARG A 67 -3.34 6.32 -9.42
C ARG A 67 -3.13 7.57 -8.57
N GLN A 68 -2.55 7.43 -7.38
CA GLN A 68 -2.21 8.56 -6.52
C GLN A 68 -1.28 9.55 -7.22
N LEU A 69 -0.26 9.07 -7.94
CA LEU A 69 0.66 9.93 -8.71
C LEU A 69 -0.04 10.62 -9.89
N GLN A 70 -1.02 9.97 -10.51
CA GLN A 70 -1.82 10.58 -11.58
C GLN A 70 -2.72 11.70 -11.06
N GLU A 71 -3.38 11.49 -9.91
CA GLU A 71 -4.19 12.50 -9.24
C GLU A 71 -3.37 13.73 -8.86
N GLN A 72 -2.14 13.54 -8.37
CA GLN A 72 -1.23 14.64 -8.03
C GLN A 72 -0.73 15.44 -9.24
N ARG A 73 -0.71 14.84 -10.44
CA ARG A 73 -0.28 15.51 -11.68
C ARG A 73 -1.41 16.25 -12.38
N GLY A 74 -2.67 15.89 -12.07
CA GLY A 74 -3.86 16.53 -12.63
C GLY A 74 -4.41 17.69 -11.79
N ALA A 75 -3.89 17.88 -10.57
CA ALA A 75 -4.16 19.00 -9.67
C ALA A 75 -3.12 20.11 -9.85
#